data_AF-A0A813GKX6-F1
#
_entry.id   AF-A0A813GKX6-F1
#
_cell.length_a   1.000
_cell.length_b   1.000
_cell.length_c   1.000
_cell.angle_alpha   90.00
_cell.angle_beta   90.00
_cell.angle_gamma   90.00
#
_symmetry.space_group_name_H-M   'P 1'
#
loop_
_entity.id
_entity.type
_entity.pdbx_description
1 polymer ?
#
loop_
_entity_poly.entity_id
_entity_poly.type
_entity_poly.pdbx_seq_one_letter_code
_entity_poly.pdbx_strand_id
1 'polypeptide(L)'
;DPGVETRISAMITGRKKTTGQLRFCGEELKYKPDRAYFCSPLKLNVLRMDHYCPWLSNCSGYYNQMYFVLFLLHTVASTQISLFSIAQALLTTTFSAGATAFLLRLRLSLP
;
A
#
# COMPACT_ATOMS: atom_id res chain seq x y z
N ASP A 1 -27.43 24.99 0.69
CA ASP A 1 -28.38 23.86 0.74
C ASP A 1 -28.36 23.30 2.16
N PRO A 2 -29.47 23.34 2.90
CA PRO A 2 -29.57 22.81 4.26
C PRO A 2 -29.11 21.35 4.39
N GLY A 3 -29.22 20.55 3.33
CA GLY A 3 -28.70 19.18 3.32
C GLY A 3 -27.18 19.09 3.40
N VAL A 4 -26.46 20.01 2.77
CA VAL A 4 -24.97 20.05 2.78
C VAL A 4 -24.44 20.46 4.14
N GLU A 5 -25.02 21.50 4.76
CA GLU A 5 -24.60 21.97 6.09
C GLU A 5 -24.80 20.89 7.17
N THR A 6 -25.92 20.17 7.10
CA THR A 6 -26.20 19.06 8.02
C THR A 6 -25.13 17.96 7.93
N ARG A 7 -24.70 17.62 6.71
CA ARG A 7 -23.65 16.60 6.49
C ARG A 7 -22.28 17.06 6.99
N ILE A 8 -21.92 18.31 6.75
CA ILE A 8 -20.66 18.89 7.26
C ILE A 8 -20.67 18.92 8.80
N SER A 9 -21.78 19.33 9.40
CA SER A 9 -21.92 19.37 10.86
C SER A 9 -21.84 17.97 11.48
N ALA A 10 -22.44 16.96 10.85
CA ALA A 10 -22.29 15.56 11.26
C ALA A 10 -20.84 15.07 11.16
N MET A 11 -20.11 15.43 10.10
CA MET A 11 -18.69 15.09 9.97
C MET A 11 -17.85 15.70 11.09
N ILE A 12 -18.10 16.94 11.51
CA ILE A 12 -17.32 17.57 12.60
C ILE A 12 -17.69 16.98 13.98
N THR A 13 -18.97 16.66 14.18
CA THR A 13 -19.49 16.24 15.49
C THR A 13 -19.42 14.73 15.76
N GLY A 14 -19.11 13.91 14.74
CA GLY A 14 -19.17 12.45 14.80
C GLY A 14 -18.31 11.80 15.90
N ARG A 15 -17.13 12.36 16.20
CA ARG A 15 -16.29 11.89 17.32
C ARG A 15 -15.81 13.03 18.20
N LYS A 16 -16.33 13.04 19.42
CA LYS A 16 -15.98 13.94 20.51
C LYS A 16 -14.86 13.34 21.37
N LYS A 17 -14.17 14.17 22.14
CA LYS A 17 -13.30 13.71 23.24
C LYS A 17 -14.18 13.04 24.32
N THR A 18 -13.57 12.31 25.26
CA THR A 18 -14.26 11.76 26.44
C THR A 18 -15.01 12.84 27.23
N THR A 19 -14.52 14.07 27.20
CA THR A 19 -15.14 15.26 27.81
C THR A 19 -16.37 15.80 27.06
N GLY A 20 -16.78 15.17 25.95
CA GLY A 20 -17.88 15.63 25.11
C GLY A 20 -17.53 16.82 24.18
N GLN A 21 -16.31 17.36 24.27
CA GLN A 21 -15.88 18.49 23.44
C GLN A 21 -15.49 18.05 22.03
N LEU A 22 -15.69 18.95 21.05
CA LEU A 22 -15.20 18.77 19.69
C LEU A 22 -13.68 18.66 19.67
N ARG A 23 -13.16 17.88 18.71
CA ARG A 23 -11.72 17.72 18.54
C ARG A 23 -11.20 18.89 17.71
N PHE A 24 -10.19 19.60 18.20
CA PHE A 24 -9.58 20.74 17.52
C PHE A 24 -8.10 20.44 17.20
N CYS A 25 -7.61 20.95 16.07
CA CYS A 25 -6.20 20.90 15.71
C CYS A 25 -5.55 22.26 15.96
N GLY A 26 -4.55 22.31 16.85
CA GLY A 26 -3.80 23.54 17.11
C GLY A 26 -2.95 24.00 15.93
N GLU A 27 -2.39 23.06 15.16
CA GLU A 27 -1.49 23.35 14.03
C GLU A 27 -2.21 24.00 12.84
N GLU A 28 -3.43 23.55 12.54
CA GLU A 28 -4.22 24.06 11.41
C GLU A 28 -5.31 25.05 11.83
N LEU A 29 -5.51 25.24 13.13
CA LEU A 29 -6.57 26.07 13.71
C LEU A 29 -7.98 25.70 13.22
N LYS A 30 -8.24 24.39 13.05
CA LYS A 30 -9.53 23.85 12.57
C LYS A 30 -10.04 22.73 13.46
N TYR A 31 -11.36 22.57 13.52
CA TYR A 31 -11.98 21.39 14.11
C TYR A 31 -11.69 20.15 13.24
N LYS A 32 -11.27 19.06 13.89
CA LYS A 32 -10.96 17.80 13.24
C LYS A 32 -12.26 17.08 12.90
N PRO A 33 -12.55 16.84 11.61
CA PRO A 33 -13.65 15.96 11.23
C PRO A 33 -13.51 14.58 11.87
N ASP A 34 -14.59 13.83 11.88
CA ASP A 34 -14.62 12.48 12.41
C ASP A 34 -13.56 11.62 11.74
N ARG A 35 -12.87 10.83 12.57
CA ARG A 35 -11.73 9.98 12.19
C ARG A 35 -10.56 10.70 11.50
N ALA A 36 -10.55 12.03 11.41
CA ALA A 36 -9.37 12.78 10.96
C ALA A 36 -8.32 12.87 12.07
N TYR A 37 -7.05 12.87 11.64
CA TYR A 37 -5.88 13.03 12.50
C TYR A 37 -4.82 13.89 11.80
N PHE A 38 -4.00 14.57 12.59
CA PHE A 38 -2.91 15.40 12.08
C PHE A 38 -1.70 14.53 11.78
N CYS A 39 -1.24 14.57 10.53
CA CYS A 39 -0.07 13.85 10.03
C CYS A 39 1.14 14.78 10.15
N SER A 40 2.00 14.58 11.17
CA SER A 40 3.16 15.45 11.41
C SER A 40 4.13 15.57 10.22
N PRO A 41 4.41 14.52 9.42
CA PRO A 41 5.25 14.64 8.24
C PRO A 41 4.64 15.51 7.13
N LEU A 42 3.32 15.42 6.91
CA LEU A 42 2.63 16.22 5.88
C LEU A 42 2.16 17.59 6.38
N LYS A 43 2.21 17.83 7.70
CA LYS A 43 1.77 19.07 8.35
C LYS A 43 0.30 19.44 8.08
N LEU A 44 -0.55 18.42 7.95
CA LEU A 44 -1.99 18.59 7.70
C LEU A 44 -2.83 17.46 8.32
N ASN A 45 -4.13 17.72 8.51
CA ASN A 45 -5.13 16.77 8.96
C ASN A 45 -5.59 15.93 7.79
N VAL A 46 -5.36 14.63 7.90
CA VAL A 46 -5.77 13.64 6.92
C VAL A 46 -7.11 13.06 7.35
N LEU A 47 -8.10 13.13 6.46
CA LEU A 47 -9.44 12.57 6.71
C LEU A 47 -9.36 11.04 6.75
N ARG A 48 -9.99 10.41 7.76
CA ARG A 48 -9.92 8.96 7.99
C ARG A 48 -8.47 8.45 7.88
N MET A 49 -7.54 9.18 8.50
CA MET A 49 -6.12 8.80 8.50
C MET A 49 -5.96 7.41 9.08
N ASP A 50 -5.27 6.55 8.34
CA ASP A 50 -4.83 5.25 8.80
C ASP A 50 -3.41 5.38 9.35
N HIS A 51 -2.43 5.70 8.48
CA HIS A 51 -1.04 5.89 8.88
C HIS A 51 -0.25 6.74 7.86
N TYR A 52 0.89 7.27 8.29
CA TYR A 52 1.92 7.76 7.38
C TYR A 52 2.79 6.59 6.92
N CYS A 53 2.87 6.35 5.62
CA CYS A 53 3.69 5.29 5.05
C CYS A 53 5.00 5.90 4.51
N PRO A 54 6.16 5.59 5.12
CA PRO A 54 7.45 6.11 4.65
C PRO A 54 7.80 5.64 3.24
N TRP A 55 7.37 4.43 2.86
CA TRP A 55 7.65 3.83 1.55
C TRP A 55 7.02 4.58 0.39
N LEU A 56 5.87 5.20 0.63
CA LEU A 56 5.16 6.02 -0.35
C LEU A 56 5.38 7.51 -0.13
N SER A 57 6.14 7.88 0.91
CA SER A 57 6.31 9.25 1.38
C SER A 57 4.97 10.01 1.51
N ASN A 58 3.89 9.31 1.91
CA ASN A 58 2.54 9.84 1.91
C ASN A 58 1.69 9.24 3.04
N CYS A 59 0.65 9.96 3.47
CA CYS A 59 -0.33 9.46 4.43
C CYS A 59 -1.44 8.68 3.70
N SER A 60 -1.75 7.47 4.18
CA SER A 60 -2.90 6.68 3.76
C SER A 60 -4.15 7.15 4.53
N GLY A 61 -5.19 7.51 3.79
CA GLY A 61 -6.43 8.05 4.33
C GLY A 61 -7.57 7.99 3.32
N TYR A 62 -8.66 8.72 3.58
CA TYR A 62 -9.91 8.60 2.83
C TYR A 62 -9.74 8.66 1.31
N TYR A 63 -8.95 9.60 0.80
CA TYR A 63 -8.82 9.84 -0.64
C TYR A 63 -7.94 8.84 -1.39
N ASN A 64 -7.08 8.09 -0.68
CA ASN A 64 -6.13 7.18 -1.32
C ASN A 64 -6.10 5.76 -0.75
N GLN A 65 -6.96 5.45 0.23
CA GLN A 65 -7.02 4.13 0.85
C GLN A 65 -7.24 3.00 -0.17
N MET A 66 -8.11 3.21 -1.17
CA MET A 66 -8.34 2.21 -2.22
C MET A 66 -7.11 2.01 -3.11
N TYR A 67 -6.42 3.09 -3.48
CA TYR A 67 -5.17 3.00 -4.25
C TYR A 67 -4.06 2.32 -3.45
N PHE A 68 -4.00 2.54 -2.13
CA PHE A 68 -3.05 1.84 -1.26
C PHE A 68 -3.30 0.33 -1.24
N VAL A 69 -4.56 -0.10 -1.12
CA VAL A 69 -4.92 -1.53 -1.19
C VAL A 69 -4.58 -2.12 -2.56
N LEU A 70 -4.89 -1.39 -3.64
CA LEU A 70 -4.56 -1.82 -5.00
C LEU A 70 -3.04 -1.93 -5.21
N PHE A 71 -2.26 -1.01 -4.66
CA PHE A 71 -0.79 -1.06 -4.65
C PHE A 71 -0.27 -2.32 -3.95
N LEU A 72 -0.83 -2.70 -2.79
CA LEU A 72 -0.45 -3.93 -2.09
C LEU A 72 -0.76 -5.17 -2.92
N LEU A 73 -1.94 -5.24 -3.53
CA LEU A 73 -2.34 -6.35 -4.41
C LEU A 73 -1.40 -6.49 -5.62
N HIS A 74 -1.09 -5.38 -6.29
CA HIS A 74 -0.15 -5.38 -7.41
C HIS A 74 1.27 -5.78 -6.99
N THR A 75 1.72 -5.36 -5.81
CA THR A 75 3.04 -5.72 -5.28
C THR A 75 3.14 -7.22 -5.01
N VAL A 76 2.09 -7.83 -4.43
CA VAL A 76 2.04 -9.29 -4.24
C VAL A 76 2.01 -10.00 -5.58
N ALA A 77 1.17 -9.56 -6.53
CA ALA A 77 1.09 -10.18 -7.84
C ALA A 77 2.42 -10.10 -8.61
N SER A 78 3.08 -8.94 -8.63
CA SER A 78 4.33 -8.73 -9.35
C SER A 78 5.49 -9.54 -8.76
N THR A 79 5.57 -9.63 -7.43
CA THR A 79 6.58 -10.46 -6.77
C THR A 79 6.37 -11.94 -7.03
N GLN A 80 5.13 -12.42 -7.05
CA GLN A 80 4.82 -13.81 -7.40
C GLN A 80 5.13 -14.14 -8.87
N ILE A 81 4.74 -13.26 -9.80
CA ILE A 81 5.05 -13.43 -11.23
C ILE A 81 6.58 -13.47 -11.43
N SER A 82 7.31 -12.55 -10.81
CA SER A 82 8.76 -12.49 -10.92
C SER A 82 9.42 -13.76 -10.36
N LEU A 83 8.97 -14.24 -9.20
CA LEU A 83 9.46 -15.47 -8.60
C LEU A 83 9.22 -16.69 -9.51
N PHE A 84 8.02 -16.81 -10.06
CA PHE A 84 7.67 -17.88 -10.99
C PHE A 84 8.54 -17.83 -12.26
N SER A 85 8.71 -16.65 -12.86
CA SER A 85 9.57 -16.47 -14.05
C SER A 85 11.02 -16.83 -13.78
N ILE A 86 11.57 -16.43 -12.63
CA ILE A 86 12.94 -16.78 -12.22
C ILE A 86 13.06 -18.29 -12.00
N ALA A 87 12.12 -18.92 -11.29
CA ALA A 87 12.14 -20.35 -11.04
C ALA A 87 12.09 -21.16 -12.36
N GLN A 88 11.21 -20.78 -13.29
CA GLN A 88 11.12 -21.41 -14.60
C GLN A 88 12.43 -21.26 -15.40
N ALA A 89 13.06 -20.08 -15.37
CA ALA A 89 14.35 -19.85 -16.02
C ALA A 89 15.47 -20.74 -15.42
N LEU A 90 15.50 -20.92 -14.09
CA LEU A 90 16.47 -21.79 -13.42
C LEU A 90 16.24 -23.28 -13.74
N LEU A 91 14.98 -23.74 -13.80
CA LEU A 91 14.68 -25.14 -14.16
C LEU A 91 15.06 -25.43 -15.61
N THR A 92 14.75 -24.53 -16.54
CA THR A 92 15.05 -24.73 -17.97
C THR A 92 16.55 -24.71 -18.26
N THR A 93 17.31 -23.83 -17.61
CA THR A 93 18.76 -23.75 -17.76
C THR A 93 19.48 -24.97 -17.17
N THR A 94 19.07 -25.45 -16.00
CA THR A 94 19.66 -26.66 -15.40
C THR A 94 19.35 -27.92 -16.22
N PHE A 95 18.12 -28.07 -16.71
CA PHE A 95 17.75 -29.18 -17.59
C PHE A 95 18.53 -29.15 -18.92
N SER A 96 18.61 -27.99 -19.57
CA SER A 96 19.36 -27.82 -20.82
C SER A 96 20.87 -28.07 -20.64
N ALA A 97 21.46 -27.57 -19.56
CA ALA A 97 22.85 -27.82 -19.23
C ALA A 97 23.13 -29.31 -18.98
N GLY A 98 22.23 -30.00 -18.27
CA GLY A 98 22.29 -31.44 -18.04
C GLY A 98 22.21 -32.25 -19.34
N ALA A 99 21.28 -31.91 -20.23
CA ALA A 99 21.14 -32.55 -21.53
C ALA A 99 22.39 -32.34 -22.41
N THR A 100 22.93 -31.12 -22.43
CA THR A 100 24.16 -30.79 -23.18
C THR A 100 25.36 -31.57 -22.65
N ALA A 101 25.53 -31.64 -21.32
CA ALA A 101 26.62 -32.39 -20.69
C ALA A 101 26.51 -33.90 -20.95
N PHE A 102 25.30 -34.46 -20.93
CA PHE A 102 25.05 -35.87 -21.25
C PHE A 102 25.39 -36.20 -22.71
N LEU A 103 24.95 -35.38 -23.66
CA LEU A 103 25.25 -35.56 -25.08
C LEU A 103 26.75 -35.44 -25.38
N LEU A 104 27.44 -34.49 -24.74
CA LEU A 104 28.89 -34.35 -24.87
C LEU A 104 29.62 -35.60 -24.35
N ARG A 105 29.21 -36.16 -23.21
CA ARG A 105 29.78 -37.40 -22.67
C ARG A 105 29.53 -38.60 -23.59
N LEU A 106 28.33 -38.74 -24.14
CA LEU A 106 28.03 -39.78 -25.15
C LEU A 106 28.94 -39.65 -26.37
N ARG A 107 29.12 -38.43 -26.89
CA ARG A 107 29.96 -38.17 -28.07
C ARG A 107 31.44 -38.46 -27.82
N LEU A 108 31.94 -38.18 -26.61
CA LEU A 108 33.32 -38.49 -26.20
C LEU A 108 33.54 -39.97 -25.85
N SER A 109 32.47 -40.75 -25.66
CA SER A 109 32.53 -42.19 -25.35
C SER A 109 32.34 -43.08 -26.58
N LEU A 110 32.00 -42.49 -27.73
CA LEU A 110 31.98 -43.18 -29.03
C LEU A 110 33.42 -43.21 -29.59
N PRO A 111 33.93 -44.38 -30.01
CA PRO A 111 35.28 -44.55 -30.53
C PRO A 111 35.53 -43.87 -31.88
#